data_AF-A0A9Q9INF2-F1
#
_entry.id   AF-A0A9Q9INF2-F1
#
_cell.length_a   1.000
_cell.length_b   1.000
_cell.length_c   1.000
_cell.angle_alpha   90.00
_cell.angle_beta   90.00
_cell.angle_gamma   90.00
#
_symmetry.space_group_name_H-M   'P 1'
#
loop_
_entity.id
_entity.type
_entity.pdbx_description
1 polymer ?
#
loop_
_entity_poly.entity_id
_entity_poly.type
_entity_poly.pdbx_seq_one_letter_code
_entity_poly.pdbx_strand_id
1 'polypeptide(L)'
;MAAAQLVHDEHYWNYREQTRTSGTLQRTGRLRAWREDGGRLLAMLTVQPYFEDYGCTIPQQVRARFPFSGRLVDVVSYEPGWWGGSCRYHIADPAYASVQRWMSLDARTVARRLGPGFQIDDEADTTFGQLGA
;
A
#
# COMPACT_ATOMS: atom_id res chain seq x y z
N MET A 1 -13.85 16.20 -10.78
CA MET A 1 -13.62 14.80 -10.40
C MET A 1 -14.07 14.67 -8.96
N ALA A 2 -14.92 13.69 -8.65
CA ALA A 2 -15.29 13.45 -7.25
C ALA A 2 -14.05 12.88 -6.52
N ALA A 3 -13.93 13.18 -5.23
CA ALA A 3 -12.86 12.56 -4.43
C ALA A 3 -13.15 11.06 -4.27
N ALA A 4 -12.10 10.23 -4.27
CA ALA A 4 -12.27 8.80 -4.08
C ALA A 4 -12.80 8.51 -2.66
N GLN A 5 -13.73 7.57 -2.53
CA GLN A 5 -14.35 7.24 -1.25
C GLN A 5 -13.57 6.12 -0.55
N LEU A 6 -13.14 6.32 0.69
CA LEU A 6 -12.59 5.23 1.51
C LEU A 6 -13.68 4.18 1.77
N VAL A 7 -13.44 2.94 1.34
CA VAL A 7 -14.40 1.82 1.45
C VAL A 7 -13.87 0.65 2.27
N HIS A 8 -12.56 0.64 2.56
CA HIS A 8 -11.91 -0.37 3.38
C HIS A 8 -10.77 0.26 4.18
N ASP A 9 -10.66 -0.07 5.45
CA ASP A 9 -9.56 0.33 6.33
C ASP A 9 -9.34 -0.77 7.37
N GLU A 10 -8.20 -1.43 7.29
CA GLU A 10 -7.86 -2.59 8.12
C GLU A 10 -6.44 -2.43 8.66
N HIS A 11 -6.33 -2.28 9.97
CA HIS A 11 -5.06 -2.29 10.69
C HIS A 11 -4.58 -3.73 10.90
N TYR A 12 -3.26 -3.91 11.02
CA TYR A 12 -2.62 -5.20 11.27
C TYR A 12 -3.00 -6.30 10.27
N TRP A 13 -3.27 -5.93 9.02
CA TRP A 13 -3.52 -6.88 7.94
C TRP A 13 -2.28 -7.74 7.72
N ASN A 14 -2.46 -9.06 7.78
CA ASN A 14 -1.38 -10.02 7.62
C ASN A 14 -1.12 -10.27 6.13
N TYR A 15 0.13 -10.13 5.71
CA TYR A 15 0.54 -10.39 4.34
C TYR A 15 1.88 -11.13 4.31
N ARG A 16 2.12 -11.79 3.18
CA ARG A 16 3.41 -12.41 2.87
C ARG A 16 4.14 -11.59 1.82
N GLU A 17 5.42 -11.39 2.01
CA GLU A 17 6.30 -10.75 1.03
C GLU A 17 7.46 -11.69 0.70
N GLN A 18 7.92 -11.65 -0.54
CA GLN A 18 9.09 -12.43 -0.95
C GLN A 18 10.33 -11.54 -0.97
N THR A 19 11.22 -11.74 0.00
CA THR A 19 12.50 -11.04 0.09
C THR A 19 13.58 -11.70 -0.76
N ARG A 20 14.62 -10.94 -1.09
CA ARG A 20 15.76 -11.43 -1.88
C ARG A 20 16.61 -12.45 -1.13
N THR A 21 16.74 -12.29 0.18
CA THR A 21 17.74 -12.96 1.02
C THR A 21 17.14 -14.06 1.91
N SER A 22 15.89 -13.89 2.34
CA SER A 22 15.30 -14.73 3.40
C SER A 22 14.11 -15.56 2.93
N GLY A 23 13.77 -15.52 1.64
CA GLY A 23 12.59 -16.20 1.10
C GLY A 23 11.30 -15.47 1.46
N THR A 24 10.25 -16.21 1.81
CA THR A 24 8.94 -15.62 2.16
C THR A 24 8.90 -15.20 3.63
N LEU A 25 8.64 -13.92 3.88
CA LEU A 25 8.39 -13.37 5.21
C LEU A 25 6.90 -13.11 5.41
N GLN A 26 6.42 -13.30 6.64
CA GLN A 26 5.07 -12.90 7.05
C GLN A 26 5.16 -11.61 7.87
N ARG A 27 4.32 -10.63 7.53
CA ARG A 27 4.33 -9.29 8.11
C ARG A 27 2.91 -8.79 8.33
N THR A 28 2.81 -7.69 9.07
CA THR A 28 1.57 -6.95 9.26
C THR A 28 1.73 -5.52 8.77
N GLY A 29 0.64 -4.93 8.31
CA GLY A 29 0.58 -3.53 7.85
C GLY A 29 -0.85 -3.02 7.85
N ARG A 30 -1.05 -1.77 7.43
CA ARG A 30 -2.39 -1.18 7.30
C ARG A 30 -2.83 -1.23 5.85
N LEU A 31 -3.94 -1.90 5.57
CA LEU A 31 -4.54 -1.99 4.24
C LEU A 31 -5.74 -1.05 4.15
N ARG A 32 -5.64 -0.04 3.28
CA ARG A 32 -6.73 0.89 2.97
C ARG A 32 -7.15 0.72 1.52
N ALA A 33 -8.43 0.87 1.20
CA ALA A 33 -8.89 0.90 -0.18
C ALA A 33 -9.91 2.02 -0.41
N TRP A 34 -9.74 2.73 -1.52
CA TRP A 34 -10.64 3.78 -1.96
C TRP A 34 -11.29 3.38 -3.28
N ARG A 35 -12.57 3.68 -3.40
CA ARG A 35 -13.34 3.55 -4.63
C ARG A 35 -13.26 4.86 -5.42
N GLU A 36 -12.68 4.77 -6.60
CA GLU A 36 -12.58 5.84 -7.59
C GLU A 36 -13.85 5.91 -8.46
N ASP A 37 -13.99 7.04 -9.17
CA ASP A 37 -15.01 7.21 -10.20
C ASP A 37 -14.91 6.06 -11.24
N GLY A 38 -16.04 5.41 -11.54
CA GLY A 38 -16.08 4.25 -12.42
C GLY A 38 -15.91 2.89 -11.73
N GLY A 39 -15.86 2.85 -10.39
CA GLY A 39 -15.90 1.60 -9.61
C GLY A 39 -14.56 0.87 -9.48
N ARG A 40 -13.47 1.47 -9.98
CA ARG A 40 -12.10 1.01 -9.74
C ARG A 40 -11.72 1.23 -8.27
N LEU A 41 -10.94 0.32 -7.71
CA LEU A 41 -10.34 0.46 -6.40
C LEU A 41 -8.86 0.82 -6.51
N LEU A 42 -8.43 1.78 -5.69
CA LEU A 42 -7.03 1.95 -5.33
C LEU A 42 -6.84 1.36 -3.93
N ALA A 43 -6.09 0.28 -3.81
CA ALA A 43 -5.73 -0.31 -2.53
C ALA A 43 -4.30 0.06 -2.15
N MET A 44 -4.10 0.62 -0.97
CA MET A 44 -2.80 0.99 -0.44
C MET A 44 -2.45 0.14 0.78
N LEU A 45 -1.31 -0.53 0.72
CA LEU A 45 -0.70 -1.22 1.85
C LEU A 45 0.41 -0.35 2.45
N THR A 46 0.25 0.04 3.71
CA THR A 46 1.33 0.68 4.47
C THR A 46 2.28 -0.40 4.99
N VAL A 47 3.56 -0.31 4.61
CA VAL A 47 4.61 -1.31 4.88
C VAL A 47 5.70 -0.68 5.76
N GLN A 48 6.15 -1.39 6.80
CA GLN A 48 7.21 -0.93 7.70
C GLN A 48 8.02 -2.11 8.26
N PRO A 49 9.34 -2.00 8.49
CA PRO A 49 10.19 -0.80 8.29
C PRO A 49 10.81 -0.59 6.90
N TYR A 50 10.77 -1.58 6.00
CA TYR A 50 11.29 -1.48 4.63
C TYR A 50 10.45 -2.31 3.65
N PHE A 51 10.37 -1.90 2.39
CA PHE A 51 9.61 -2.60 1.35
C PHE A 51 10.48 -3.48 0.45
N GLU A 52 10.29 -4.80 0.49
CA GLU A 52 11.09 -5.76 -0.30
C GLU A 52 10.24 -6.95 -0.82
N ASP A 53 9.26 -6.68 -1.68
CA ASP A 53 8.47 -7.73 -2.33
C ASP A 53 8.99 -8.03 -3.75
N TYR A 54 10.12 -8.72 -3.83
CA TYR A 54 10.79 -9.08 -5.09
C TYR A 54 9.97 -10.01 -5.99
N GLY A 55 9.15 -10.85 -5.39
CA GLY A 55 8.22 -11.73 -6.11
C GLY A 55 6.92 -11.05 -6.53
N CYS A 56 6.69 -9.80 -6.09
CA CYS A 56 5.44 -9.06 -6.28
C CYS A 56 4.22 -9.93 -5.93
N THR A 57 4.31 -10.56 -4.76
CA THR A 57 3.32 -11.50 -4.23
C THR A 57 2.19 -10.79 -3.49
N ILE A 58 2.45 -9.59 -2.98
CA ILE A 58 1.47 -8.79 -2.22
C ILE A 58 0.25 -8.39 -3.07
N PRO A 59 0.37 -7.95 -4.34
CA PRO A 59 -0.79 -7.51 -5.12
C PRO A 59 -1.81 -8.63 -5.34
N GLN A 60 -1.37 -9.88 -5.47
CA GLN A 60 -2.28 -11.02 -5.56
C GLN A 60 -3.08 -11.21 -4.27
N GLN A 61 -2.41 -11.09 -3.11
CA GLN A 61 -3.05 -11.18 -1.79
C GLN A 61 -4.05 -10.04 -1.57
N VAL A 62 -3.70 -8.81 -1.95
CA VAL A 62 -4.58 -7.65 -1.87
C VAL A 62 -5.79 -7.82 -2.80
N ARG A 63 -5.60 -8.24 -4.05
CA ARG A 63 -6.71 -8.47 -4.99
C ARG A 63 -7.65 -9.57 -4.53
N ALA A 64 -7.12 -10.63 -3.92
CA ALA A 64 -7.93 -11.69 -3.33
C ALA A 64 -8.82 -11.18 -2.17
N ARG A 65 -8.44 -10.09 -1.51
CA ARG A 65 -9.26 -9.44 -0.46
C ARG A 65 -10.49 -8.74 -1.04
N PHE A 66 -10.45 -8.33 -2.31
CA PHE A 66 -11.51 -7.59 -2.99
C PHE A 66 -12.03 -8.35 -4.22
N PRO A 67 -12.62 -9.54 -4.05
CA PRO A 67 -12.92 -10.46 -5.15
C PRO A 67 -13.91 -9.88 -6.18
N PHE A 68 -14.87 -9.07 -5.73
CA PHE A 68 -15.83 -8.40 -6.61
C PHE A 68 -15.23 -7.29 -7.48
N SER A 69 -13.99 -6.87 -7.15
CA SER A 69 -13.26 -5.80 -7.84
C SER A 69 -12.01 -6.33 -8.57
N GLY A 70 -11.76 -7.64 -8.58
CA GLY A 70 -10.45 -8.28 -8.79
C GLY A 70 -9.46 -7.64 -9.78
N ARG A 71 -9.85 -7.35 -11.04
CA ARG A 71 -8.97 -6.73 -12.06
C ARG A 71 -8.96 -5.20 -12.07
N LEU A 72 -9.86 -4.59 -11.32
CA LEU A 72 -10.00 -3.15 -11.16
C LEU A 72 -9.39 -2.68 -9.83
N VAL A 73 -8.46 -3.44 -9.25
CA VAL A 73 -7.73 -3.02 -8.04
C VAL A 73 -6.30 -2.66 -8.41
N ASP A 74 -6.00 -1.36 -8.40
CA ASP A 74 -4.65 -0.84 -8.44
C ASP A 74 -4.05 -0.97 -7.04
N VAL A 75 -2.92 -1.67 -6.92
CA VAL A 75 -2.28 -1.93 -5.63
C VAL A 75 -1.06 -1.05 -5.49
N VAL A 76 -1.03 -0.25 -4.44
CA VAL A 76 0.06 0.66 -4.08
C VAL A 76 0.67 0.20 -2.75
N SER A 77 1.98 0.07 -2.67
CA SER A 77 2.68 0.02 -1.39
C SER A 77 3.08 1.43 -0.97
N TYR A 78 2.96 1.69 0.32
CA TYR A 78 3.35 2.94 0.95
C TYR A 78 4.36 2.66 2.05
N GLU A 79 5.59 3.13 1.86
CA GLU A 79 6.66 3.08 2.85
C GLU A 79 6.77 4.48 3.49
N PRO A 80 6.32 4.66 4.74
CA PRO A 80 6.42 5.94 5.43
C PRO A 80 7.89 6.27 5.72
N GLY A 81 8.25 7.54 5.54
CA GLY A 81 9.57 8.03 5.88
C GLY A 81 9.76 8.15 7.40
N TRP A 82 10.93 7.78 7.91
CA TRP A 82 11.30 8.08 9.30
C TRP A 82 11.94 9.47 9.38
N TRP A 83 11.57 10.28 10.38
CA TRP A 83 12.29 11.50 10.80
C TRP A 83 12.71 12.45 9.65
N GLY A 84 11.74 12.90 8.85
CA GLY A 84 12.00 13.80 7.72
C GLY A 84 12.57 13.10 6.48
N GLY A 85 12.65 11.76 6.50
CA GLY A 85 12.94 10.94 5.32
C GLY A 85 11.82 11.00 4.28
N SER A 86 12.16 10.76 3.02
CA SER A 86 11.19 10.75 1.93
C SER A 86 10.33 9.49 1.97
N CYS A 87 9.01 9.67 2.08
CA CYS A 87 8.06 8.57 1.91
C CYS A 87 8.11 8.04 0.47
N ARG A 88 7.89 6.73 0.29
CA ARG A 88 7.95 6.09 -1.03
C ARG A 88 6.65 5.37 -1.36
N TYR A 89 6.24 5.50 -2.61
CA TYR A 89 5.10 4.79 -3.15
C TYR A 89 5.60 3.89 -4.27
N HIS A 90 5.10 2.67 -4.28
CA HIS A 90 5.28 1.79 -5.42
C HIS A 90 3.91 1.30 -5.87
N ILE A 91 3.69 1.24 -7.18
CA ILE A 91 2.49 0.65 -7.76
C ILE A 91 2.85 -0.68 -8.41
N ALA A 92 1.99 -1.67 -8.20
CA ALA A 92 2.08 -2.92 -8.90
C ALA A 92 1.49 -2.73 -10.30
N ASP A 93 2.31 -2.85 -11.34
CA ASP A 93 1.84 -2.63 -12.71
C ASP A 93 0.79 -3.67 -13.11
N PRO A 94 -0.47 -3.26 -13.40
CA PRO A 94 -1.51 -4.19 -13.80
C PRO A 94 -1.32 -4.75 -15.22
N ALA A 95 -0.57 -4.08 -16.10
CA ALA A 95 -0.29 -4.51 -17.47
C ALA A 95 0.80 -5.59 -17.56
N TYR A 96 1.65 -5.72 -16.53
CA TYR A 96 2.74 -6.69 -16.47
C TYR A 96 2.52 -7.77 -15.40
N ALA A 97 1.29 -8.30 -15.31
CA ALA A 97 0.92 -9.35 -14.36
C ALA A 97 1.82 -10.62 -14.44
N SER A 98 2.45 -10.87 -15.59
CA SER A 98 3.37 -11.98 -15.83
C SER A 98 4.78 -11.76 -15.25
N VAL A 99 5.22 -10.51 -15.16
CA VAL A 99 6.55 -10.15 -14.63
C VAL A 99 6.47 -9.64 -13.21
N GLN A 100 5.29 -9.15 -12.81
CA GLN A 100 4.95 -8.85 -11.43
C GLN A 100 6.01 -7.91 -10.83
N ARG A 101 6.03 -6.66 -11.30
CA ARG A 101 7.05 -5.66 -10.93
C ARG A 101 6.42 -4.47 -10.23
N TRP A 102 7.10 -4.02 -9.18
CA TRP A 102 6.82 -2.76 -8.50
C TRP A 102 7.51 -1.60 -9.22
N MET A 103 6.75 -0.54 -9.48
CA MET A 103 7.24 0.69 -10.09
C MET A 103 7.12 1.84 -9.12
N SER A 104 8.14 2.70 -9.03
CA SER A 104 8.05 3.92 -8.25
C SER A 104 6.89 4.78 -8.74
N LEU A 105 6.11 5.29 -7.79
CA LEU A 105 4.96 6.16 -8.03
C LEU A 105 5.18 7.49 -7.32
N ASP A 106 4.87 8.60 -8.00
CA ASP A 106 4.93 9.93 -7.40
C ASP A 106 3.75 10.14 -6.43
N ALA A 107 4.02 10.66 -5.24
CA ALA A 107 3.05 11.04 -4.23
C ALA A 107 1.95 11.96 -4.80
N ARG A 108 2.30 12.87 -5.72
CA ARG A 108 1.33 13.76 -6.37
C ARG A 108 0.33 13.01 -7.23
N THR A 109 0.72 11.86 -7.78
CA THR A 109 -0.20 11.00 -8.56
C THR A 109 -1.20 10.33 -7.63
N VAL A 110 -0.78 9.87 -6.47
CA VAL A 110 -1.69 9.32 -5.44
C VAL A 110 -2.66 10.40 -4.94
N ALA A 111 -2.15 11.58 -4.58
CA ALA A 111 -2.96 12.69 -4.09
C ALA A 111 -4.00 13.17 -5.13
N ARG A 112 -3.64 13.19 -6.42
CA ARG A 112 -4.59 13.53 -7.50
C ARG A 112 -5.71 12.49 -7.65
N ARG A 113 -5.41 11.21 -7.44
CA ARG A 113 -6.40 10.12 -7.55
C ARG A 113 -7.37 10.11 -6.38
N LEU A 114 -6.87 10.35 -5.17
CA LEU A 114 -7.67 10.26 -3.95
C LEU A 114 -8.35 11.59 -3.59
N GLY A 115 -7.86 12.71 -4.11
CA GLY A 115 -8.43 14.04 -3.92
C GLY A 115 -7.95 14.76 -2.65
N PRO A 116 -8.36 16.01 -2.43
CA PRO A 116 -7.83 16.90 -1.39
C PRO A 116 -8.13 16.49 0.06
N GLY A 117 -9.04 15.53 0.28
CA GLY A 117 -9.27 14.92 1.61
C GLY A 117 -8.30 13.80 1.96
N PHE A 118 -7.36 13.49 1.06
CA PHE A 118 -6.36 12.46 1.29
C PHE A 118 -5.30 12.94 2.28
N GLN A 119 -5.42 12.47 3.52
CA GLN A 119 -4.36 12.51 4.50
C GLN A 119 -3.76 11.11 4.57
N ILE A 120 -2.48 11.01 4.21
CA ILE A 120 -1.70 9.86 4.63
C ILE A 120 -1.26 10.18 6.04
N ASP A 121 -1.93 9.55 6.98
CA ASP A 121 -1.39 9.40 8.31
C ASP A 121 -0.09 8.60 8.18
N ASP A 122 1.03 9.30 8.30
CA ASP A 122 2.30 8.69 8.64
C ASP A 122 2.10 8.12 10.03
N GLU A 123 1.63 6.86 10.12
CA GLU A 123 1.60 6.08 11.36
C GLU A 123 3.05 5.79 11.82
N ALA A 124 3.80 6.85 12.09
CA ALA A 124 4.98 6.86 12.92
C ALA A 124 4.51 6.91 14.37
N ASP A 125 3.95 5.80 14.86
CA ASP A 125 4.03 5.42 16.28
C ASP A 125 3.26 4.13 16.54
N THR A 126 3.94 2.99 16.45
CA THR A 126 3.48 1.73 17.08
C THR A 126 4.56 1.03 17.91
N THR A 127 5.62 1.72 18.33
CA THR A 127 6.57 1.16 19.32
C THR A 127 6.57 2.02 20.59
N PHE A 128 6.08 1.46 21.70
CA PHE A 128 6.29 1.99 23.04
C PHE A 128 7.79 2.17 23.30
N GLY A 129 8.26 3.42 23.27
CA GLY A 129 9.52 3.86 23.86
C GLY A 129 9.18 4.99 24.82
N GLN A 130 9.31 4.73 26.12
CA GLN A 130 9.07 5.71 27.17
C GLN A 130 9.82 7.02 26.89
N LEU A 131 9.12 8.16 26.94
CA LEU A 131 9.76 9.40 27.34
C LEU A 131 10.00 9.27 28.84
N GLY A 132 11.25 8.93 29.19
CA GLY A 132 11.77 9.16 30.53
C GLY A 132 11.59 10.63 30.89
N ALA A 133 11.22 10.85 32.14
CA ALA A 133 11.19 12.16 32.80
C ALA A 133 12.54 12.90 32.71
#